data_AF-A0A519TWU6-F1
#
_entry.id   AF-A0A519TWU6-F1
#
_cell.length_a   1.000
_cell.length_b   1.000
_cell.length_c   1.000
_cell.angle_alpha   90.00
_cell.angle_beta   90.00
_cell.angle_gamma   90.00
#
_symmetry.space_group_name_H-M   'P 1'
#
loop_
_entity.id
_entity.type
_entity.pdbx_description
1 polymer ?
#
loop_
_entity_poly.entity_id
_entity_poly.type
_entity_poly.pdbx_seq_one_letter_code
_entity_poly.pdbx_strand_id
1 'polypeptide(L)'
;MIDISNYEAWFITGSQHLYGPETLEQVAQHSQEIARELGTKLPIHIVYKPVLTGPAEIYKLMQEANNTPNCVGLIAWMHTFSPAKMWINGLKILQKPLAHLHTQYNRDIPWDAIDMDFMNTNQSAHGDREFGFIGSRMRLSRKVIVGHWQSADVQERLRIWSRVASAWADWQGAKFVRFGDNMRYVAVTEGDKVEAEIKFGYEVNT
;
A
#
# COMPACT_ATOMS: atom_id res chain seq x y z
N MET A 1 -19.32 17.01 -0.01
CA MET A 1 -18.07 16.43 -0.56
C MET A 1 -17.68 15.30 0.37
N ILE A 2 -17.37 14.09 -0.12
CA ILE A 2 -16.97 12.98 0.75
C ILE A 2 -15.64 13.38 1.41
N ASP A 3 -15.61 13.41 2.74
CA ASP A 3 -14.41 13.72 3.49
C ASP A 3 -13.55 12.46 3.65
N ILE A 4 -12.45 12.41 2.90
CA ILE A 4 -11.49 11.30 2.94
C ILE A 4 -10.32 11.59 3.87
N SER A 5 -10.25 12.76 4.53
CA SER A 5 -9.08 13.12 5.34
C SER A 5 -8.92 12.23 6.57
N ASN A 6 -10.00 11.59 7.04
CA ASN A 6 -9.99 10.67 8.18
C ASN A 6 -9.45 9.27 7.84
N TYR A 7 -9.26 8.96 6.55
CA TYR A 7 -8.66 7.70 6.13
C TYR A 7 -7.14 7.72 6.26
N GLU A 8 -6.57 6.53 6.43
CA GLU A 8 -5.14 6.32 6.50
C GLU A 8 -4.67 5.25 5.52
N ALA A 9 -3.50 5.46 4.94
CA ALA A 9 -2.73 4.40 4.31
C ALA A 9 -1.45 4.15 5.12
N TRP A 10 -1.11 2.88 5.30
CA TRP A 10 0.06 2.51 6.08
C TRP A 10 1.30 2.45 5.20
N PHE A 11 2.33 3.20 5.57
CA PHE A 11 3.63 3.13 4.94
C PHE A 11 4.45 2.03 5.63
N ILE A 12 4.66 0.93 4.92
CA ILE A 12 5.36 -0.25 5.42
C ILE A 12 6.71 -0.40 4.72
N THR A 13 7.74 -0.66 5.50
CA THR A 13 9.11 -0.79 4.97
C THR A 13 9.67 -2.17 5.26
N GLY A 14 10.13 -2.84 4.21
CA GLY A 14 10.77 -4.15 4.29
C GLY A 14 12.27 -4.07 4.51
N SER A 15 12.76 -4.95 5.38
CA SER A 15 14.18 -5.20 5.61
C SER A 15 14.41 -6.65 6.08
N GLN A 16 15.54 -6.94 6.72
CA GLN A 16 15.84 -8.18 7.44
C GLN A 16 16.81 -7.92 8.61
N HIS A 17 16.76 -8.77 9.63
CA HIS A 17 17.59 -8.65 10.84
C HIS A 17 19.11 -8.73 10.58
N LEU A 18 19.54 -9.32 9.47
CA LEU A 18 20.96 -9.53 9.15
C LEU A 18 21.75 -8.22 8.96
N TYR A 19 21.07 -7.09 8.72
CA TYR A 19 21.73 -5.79 8.53
C TYR A 19 22.16 -5.10 9.84
N GLY A 20 21.79 -5.66 10.99
CA GLY A 20 22.15 -5.10 12.30
C GLY A 20 21.26 -3.91 12.72
N PRO A 21 21.30 -3.55 14.02
CA PRO A 21 20.40 -2.57 14.60
C PRO A 21 20.60 -1.14 14.07
N GLU A 22 21.85 -0.75 13.81
CA GLU A 22 22.19 0.59 13.30
C GLU A 22 21.57 0.84 11.91
N THR A 23 21.74 -0.11 10.99
CA THR A 23 21.10 -0.05 9.66
C THR A 23 19.58 -0.01 9.77
N LEU A 24 18.99 -0.80 10.68
CA LEU A 24 17.54 -0.80 10.87
C LEU A 24 17.02 0.52 11.45
N GLU A 25 17.78 1.17 12.32
CA GLU A 25 17.47 2.51 12.82
C GLU A 25 17.52 3.54 11.69
N GLN A 26 18.55 3.49 10.84
CA GLN A 26 18.65 4.36 9.68
C GLN A 26 17.49 4.14 8.69
N VAL A 27 17.12 2.89 8.41
CA VAL A 27 15.95 2.53 7.59
C VAL A 27 14.67 3.08 8.21
N ALA A 28 14.50 2.97 9.52
CA ALA A 28 13.34 3.52 10.23
C ALA A 28 13.25 5.04 10.11
N GLN A 29 14.37 5.75 10.28
CA GLN A 29 14.45 7.21 10.12
C GLN A 29 14.06 7.64 8.70
N HIS A 30 14.66 7.02 7.67
CA HIS A 30 14.32 7.29 6.27
C HIS A 30 12.82 7.04 5.99
N SER A 31 12.26 5.97 6.54
CA SER A 31 10.86 5.59 6.34
C SER A 31 9.90 6.59 6.99
N GLN A 32 10.21 7.07 8.19
CA GLN A 32 9.43 8.08 8.88
C GLN A 32 9.44 9.42 8.13
N GLU A 33 10.58 9.81 7.57
CA GLU A 33 10.69 11.03 6.77
C GLU A 33 9.84 10.96 5.51
N ILE A 34 9.95 9.87 4.75
CA ILE A 34 9.14 9.66 3.54
C ILE A 34 7.65 9.66 3.88
N ALA A 35 7.24 8.92 4.92
CA ALA A 35 5.85 8.88 5.34
C ALA A 35 5.32 10.28 5.73
N ARG A 36 6.11 11.06 6.46
CA ARG A 36 5.76 12.44 6.85
C ARG A 36 5.58 13.34 5.63
N GLU A 37 6.53 13.34 4.70
CA GLU A 37 6.44 14.17 3.49
C GLU A 37 5.21 13.78 2.66
N LEU A 38 5.03 12.48 2.40
CA LEU A 38 3.86 11.98 1.66
C LEU A 38 2.54 12.36 2.36
N GLY A 39 2.51 12.36 3.70
CA GLY A 39 1.37 12.82 4.49
C GLY A 39 0.99 14.29 4.27
N THR A 40 1.91 15.13 3.79
CA THR A 40 1.62 16.52 3.40
C THR A 40 1.12 16.67 1.96
N LYS A 41 1.33 15.65 1.11
CA LYS A 41 1.04 15.69 -0.33
C LYS A 41 -0.21 14.90 -0.73
N LEU A 42 -0.60 13.92 0.08
CA LEU A 42 -1.74 13.05 -0.18
C LEU A 42 -3.00 13.55 0.57
N PRO A 43 -4.21 13.28 0.07
CA PRO A 43 -5.46 13.73 0.68
C PRO A 43 -5.93 12.86 1.86
N ILE A 44 -5.10 11.90 2.29
CA ILE A 44 -5.34 10.96 3.40
C ILE A 44 -4.12 10.94 4.31
N HIS A 45 -4.26 10.47 5.54
CA HIS A 45 -3.13 10.29 6.44
C HIS A 45 -2.19 9.18 5.97
N ILE A 46 -0.88 9.40 6.11
CA ILE A 46 0.15 8.38 5.86
C ILE A 46 0.78 8.00 7.18
N VAL A 47 0.51 6.76 7.61
CA VAL A 47 0.91 6.26 8.92
C VAL A 47 2.13 5.37 8.76
N TYR A 48 3.27 5.83 9.27
CA TYR A 48 4.46 4.99 9.39
C TYR A 48 4.18 3.78 10.29
N LYS A 49 4.60 2.59 9.84
CA LYS A 49 4.65 1.39 10.67
C LYS A 49 6.10 0.92 10.85
N PRO A 50 6.45 0.31 12.00
CA PRO A 50 7.80 -0.20 12.25
C PRO A 50 8.34 -1.07 11.11
N VAL A 51 9.66 -0.99 10.89
CA VAL A 51 10.35 -1.75 9.84
C VAL A 51 10.10 -3.25 10.03
N LEU A 52 9.71 -3.91 8.95
CA LEU A 52 9.37 -5.33 8.93
C LEU A 52 10.57 -6.15 8.43
N THR A 53 11.04 -7.04 9.28
CA THR A 53 12.25 -7.86 9.15
C THR A 53 12.01 -9.37 9.20
N GLY A 54 10.79 -9.83 9.50
CA GLY A 54 10.45 -11.23 9.69
C GLY A 54 9.00 -11.60 9.37
N PRO A 55 8.68 -12.89 9.15
CA PRO A 55 7.36 -13.32 8.69
C PRO A 55 6.23 -13.07 9.68
N ALA A 56 6.50 -13.23 10.98
CA ALA A 56 5.47 -13.15 12.03
C ALA A 56 4.94 -11.71 12.20
N GLU A 57 5.83 -10.72 12.18
CA GLU A 57 5.46 -9.31 12.25
C GLU A 57 4.78 -8.83 10.98
N ILE A 58 5.23 -9.27 9.79
CA ILE A 58 4.55 -8.98 8.52
C ILE A 58 3.12 -9.52 8.58
N TYR A 59 2.94 -10.78 8.98
CA TYR A 59 1.62 -11.39 9.10
C TYR A 59 0.73 -10.64 10.08
N LYS A 60 1.24 -10.32 11.28
CA LYS A 60 0.50 -9.58 12.31
C LYS A 60 0.07 -8.20 11.80
N LEU A 61 0.95 -7.47 11.13
CA LEU A 61 0.64 -6.15 10.58
C LEU A 61 -0.46 -6.23 9.51
N MET A 62 -0.43 -7.25 8.64
CA MET A 62 -1.47 -7.42 7.62
C MET A 62 -2.83 -7.79 8.25
N GLN A 63 -2.83 -8.57 9.33
CA GLN A 63 -4.05 -8.80 10.13
C GLN A 63 -4.57 -7.50 10.76
N GLU A 64 -3.68 -6.69 11.34
CA GLU A 64 -4.04 -5.40 11.94
C GLU A 64 -4.64 -4.47 10.87
N ALA A 65 -3.99 -4.35 9.71
CA ALA A 65 -4.45 -3.50 8.62
C ALA A 65 -5.86 -3.87 8.14
N ASN A 66 -6.16 -5.18 8.03
CA ASN A 66 -7.49 -5.63 7.66
C ASN A 66 -8.57 -5.22 8.67
N ASN A 67 -8.22 -5.17 9.96
CA ASN A 67 -9.16 -4.92 11.05
C ASN A 67 -9.21 -3.45 11.49
N THR A 68 -8.34 -2.59 10.98
CA THR A 68 -8.39 -1.14 11.26
C THR A 68 -9.39 -0.47 10.30
N PRO A 69 -10.52 0.09 10.80
CA PRO A 69 -11.57 0.61 9.93
C PRO A 69 -11.11 1.72 8.99
N ASN A 70 -10.27 2.64 9.48
CA ASN A 70 -9.80 3.77 8.69
C ASN A 70 -8.61 3.43 7.78
N CYS A 71 -8.01 2.24 7.90
CA CYS A 71 -6.93 1.80 7.03
C CYS A 71 -7.52 1.39 5.66
N VAL A 72 -7.25 2.20 4.65
CA VAL A 72 -7.78 2.02 3.28
C VAL A 72 -6.78 1.36 2.33
N GLY A 73 -5.53 1.19 2.75
CA GLY A 73 -4.50 0.58 1.91
C GLY A 73 -3.11 0.63 2.52
N LEU A 74 -2.18 -0.08 1.89
CA LEU A 74 -0.78 -0.12 2.30
C LEU A 74 0.11 0.36 1.15
N ILE A 75 1.13 1.15 1.48
CA ILE A 75 2.20 1.58 0.59
C ILE A 75 3.46 0.85 1.04
N ALA A 76 3.88 -0.14 0.26
CA ALA A 76 5.04 -0.98 0.54
C ALA A 76 6.27 -0.52 -0.22
N TRP A 77 7.40 -0.45 0.50
CA TRP A 77 8.71 -0.15 -0.03
C TRP A 77 9.76 -1.06 0.61
N MET A 78 10.59 -1.74 -0.18
CA MET A 78 11.70 -2.53 0.33
C MET A 78 12.95 -1.64 0.33
N HIS A 79 13.26 -1.03 1.47
CA HIS A 79 14.44 -0.16 1.61
C HIS A 79 15.72 -0.97 1.40
N THR A 80 15.84 -2.06 2.14
CA THR A 80 16.89 -3.05 1.95
C THR A 80 16.33 -4.31 1.24
N PHE A 81 17.17 -5.31 1.02
CA PHE A 81 16.67 -6.60 0.55
C PHE A 81 15.87 -7.31 1.66
N SER A 82 14.56 -7.46 1.44
CA SER A 82 13.63 -8.19 2.31
C SER A 82 13.18 -9.48 1.63
N PRO A 83 13.71 -10.66 2.02
CA PRO A 83 13.40 -11.94 1.35
C PRO A 83 11.89 -12.19 1.19
N ALA A 84 11.42 -12.34 -0.05
CA ALA A 84 10.00 -12.24 -0.35
C ALA A 84 9.15 -13.38 0.24
N LYS A 85 9.76 -14.52 0.57
CA LYS A 85 9.06 -15.62 1.27
C LYS A 85 8.49 -15.19 2.63
N MET A 86 9.09 -14.22 3.31
CA MET A 86 8.58 -13.70 4.58
C MET A 86 7.21 -13.02 4.42
N TRP A 87 6.94 -12.48 3.22
CA TRP A 87 5.74 -11.72 2.93
C TRP A 87 4.54 -12.59 2.55
N ILE A 88 4.75 -13.85 2.16
CA ILE A 88 3.70 -14.70 1.57
C ILE A 88 2.46 -14.80 2.45
N ASN A 89 2.63 -15.15 3.72
CA ASN A 89 1.48 -15.38 4.59
C ASN A 89 0.73 -14.08 4.90
N GLY A 90 1.43 -12.96 5.05
CA GLY A 90 0.81 -11.65 5.23
C GLY A 90 0.07 -11.17 3.98
N LEU A 91 0.72 -11.24 2.81
CA LEU A 91 0.11 -10.85 1.54
C LEU A 91 -1.08 -11.75 1.16
N LYS A 92 -1.05 -13.04 1.54
CA LYS A 92 -2.14 -13.98 1.27
C LYS A 92 -3.44 -13.59 1.96
N ILE A 93 -3.36 -12.99 3.15
CA ILE A 93 -4.54 -12.58 3.92
C ILE A 93 -4.91 -11.11 3.72
N LEU A 94 -4.06 -10.32 3.07
CA LEU A 94 -4.29 -8.90 2.91
C LEU A 94 -5.55 -8.66 2.07
N GLN A 95 -6.51 -7.95 2.64
CA GLN A 95 -7.78 -7.57 2.01
C GLN A 95 -7.80 -6.10 1.60
N LYS A 96 -6.77 -5.32 1.92
CA LYS A 96 -6.67 -3.91 1.61
C LYS A 96 -5.85 -3.67 0.33
N PRO A 97 -6.17 -2.64 -0.48
CA PRO A 97 -5.38 -2.23 -1.63
C PRO A 97 -3.89 -2.06 -1.31
N LEU A 98 -3.03 -2.51 -2.23
CA LEU A 98 -1.57 -2.42 -2.11
C LEU A 98 -0.96 -1.53 -3.20
N ALA A 99 -0.24 -0.49 -2.79
CA ALA A 99 0.72 0.21 -3.62
C ALA A 99 2.12 -0.32 -3.33
N HIS A 100 2.86 -0.66 -4.37
CA HIS A 100 4.29 -0.94 -4.32
C HIS A 100 5.03 0.29 -4.82
N LEU A 101 5.63 1.03 -3.89
CA LEU A 101 6.44 2.21 -4.17
C LEU A 101 7.89 1.78 -4.35
N HIS A 102 8.30 1.63 -5.59
CA HIS A 102 9.69 1.37 -5.96
C HIS A 102 10.46 2.70 -6.01
N THR A 103 10.98 3.10 -4.86
CA THR A 103 11.69 4.36 -4.65
C THR A 103 13.06 4.11 -4.02
N GLN A 104 13.85 5.16 -3.89
CA GLN A 104 15.09 5.18 -3.12
C GLN A 104 15.13 6.44 -2.27
N TYR A 105 15.73 6.37 -1.08
CA TYR A 105 15.82 7.52 -0.18
C TYR A 105 16.60 8.67 -0.83
N ASN A 106 17.83 8.40 -1.28
CA ASN A 106 18.65 9.36 -2.02
C ASN A 106 18.16 9.48 -3.48
N ARG A 107 18.19 10.71 -4.01
CA ARG A 107 17.93 10.96 -5.44
C ARG A 107 19.11 10.51 -6.31
N ASP A 108 20.30 10.99 -5.95
CA ASP A 108 21.53 10.76 -6.71
C ASP A 108 22.47 9.82 -5.94
N ILE A 109 23.36 9.16 -6.68
CA ILE A 109 24.42 8.34 -6.11
C ILE A 109 25.53 9.27 -5.59
N PRO A 110 25.97 9.13 -4.33
CA PRO A 110 27.08 9.91 -3.79
C PRO A 110 28.42 9.36 -4.32
N TRP A 111 28.78 9.68 -5.56
CA TRP A 111 29.92 9.06 -6.27
C TRP A 111 31.24 9.10 -5.51
N ASP A 112 31.52 10.19 -4.79
CA ASP A 112 32.79 10.36 -4.06
C ASP A 112 32.79 9.69 -2.68
N ALA A 113 31.63 9.24 -2.18
CA ALA A 113 31.45 8.74 -0.81
C ALA A 113 30.75 7.36 -0.75
N ILE A 114 30.36 6.79 -1.88
CA ILE A 114 29.69 5.49 -1.93
C ILE A 114 30.65 4.37 -1.49
N ASP A 115 30.20 3.58 -0.53
CA ASP A 115 30.92 2.43 0.02
C ASP A 115 29.97 1.24 0.22
N MET A 116 30.48 0.17 0.85
CA MET A 116 29.69 -1.03 1.08
C MET A 116 28.59 -0.84 2.13
N ASP A 117 28.75 0.09 3.07
CA ASP A 117 27.73 0.39 4.07
C ASP A 117 26.54 1.09 3.40
N PHE A 118 26.82 2.07 2.54
CA PHE A 118 25.80 2.67 1.68
C PHE A 118 25.08 1.61 0.82
N MET A 119 25.82 0.71 0.18
CA MET A 119 25.26 -0.33 -0.68
C MET A 119 24.41 -1.36 0.10
N ASN A 120 24.77 -1.67 1.35
CA ASN A 120 23.98 -2.56 2.20
C ASN A 120 22.68 -1.91 2.66
N THR A 121 22.68 -0.59 2.88
CA THR A 121 21.50 0.16 3.31
C THR A 121 20.58 0.51 2.15
N ASN A 122 21.09 1.10 1.07
CA ASN A 122 20.27 1.72 0.00
C ASN A 122 20.10 0.81 -1.21
N GLN A 123 19.39 -0.30 -1.03
CA GLN A 123 19.37 -1.39 -2.02
C GLN A 123 17.97 -1.78 -2.54
N SER A 124 17.04 -0.83 -2.53
CA SER A 124 15.71 -0.98 -3.12
C SER A 124 15.73 -1.42 -4.58
N ALA A 125 16.80 -1.09 -5.32
CA ALA A 125 17.01 -1.50 -6.71
C ALA A 125 16.77 -3.00 -6.95
N HIS A 126 17.22 -3.87 -6.05
CA HIS A 126 16.94 -5.32 -6.11
C HIS A 126 15.94 -5.79 -5.06
N GLY A 127 15.83 -5.13 -3.90
CA GLY A 127 14.82 -5.45 -2.88
C GLY A 127 13.39 -5.40 -3.41
N ASP A 128 13.03 -4.30 -4.10
CA ASP A 128 11.69 -4.14 -4.68
C ASP A 128 11.44 -5.03 -5.90
N ARG A 129 12.50 -5.49 -6.58
CA ARG A 129 12.37 -6.49 -7.66
C ARG A 129 11.98 -7.86 -7.10
N GLU A 130 12.60 -8.27 -6.00
CA GLU A 130 12.29 -9.51 -5.28
C GLU A 130 10.86 -9.47 -4.70
N PHE A 131 10.47 -8.36 -4.06
CA PHE A 131 9.07 -8.16 -3.65
C PHE A 131 8.12 -8.10 -4.86
N GLY A 132 8.58 -7.55 -5.97
CA GLY A 132 7.87 -7.55 -7.24
C GLY A 132 7.60 -8.96 -7.78
N PHE A 133 8.56 -9.87 -7.66
CA PHE A 133 8.41 -11.27 -8.03
C PHE A 133 7.28 -11.93 -7.24
N ILE A 134 7.27 -11.80 -5.90
CA ILE A 134 6.25 -12.50 -5.10
C ILE A 134 4.85 -11.97 -5.35
N GLY A 135 4.70 -10.65 -5.55
CA GLY A 135 3.41 -10.05 -5.92
C GLY A 135 2.88 -10.63 -7.24
N SER A 136 3.72 -10.76 -8.25
CA SER A 136 3.35 -11.37 -9.54
C SER A 136 3.10 -12.86 -9.42
N ARG A 137 3.93 -13.59 -8.66
CA ARG A 137 3.81 -15.04 -8.45
C ARG A 137 2.51 -15.42 -7.75
N MET A 138 2.03 -14.58 -6.84
CA MET A 138 0.76 -14.72 -6.13
C MET A 138 -0.44 -14.13 -6.90
N ARG A 139 -0.20 -13.51 -8.07
CA ARG A 139 -1.24 -12.83 -8.89
C ARG A 139 -1.99 -11.75 -8.11
N LEU A 140 -1.29 -10.99 -7.27
CA LEU A 140 -1.90 -9.92 -6.49
C LEU A 140 -2.20 -8.71 -7.37
N SER A 141 -3.41 -8.16 -7.22
CA SER A 141 -3.73 -6.83 -7.72
C SER A 141 -2.97 -5.78 -6.91
N ARG A 142 -2.04 -5.08 -7.55
CA ARG A 142 -1.24 -4.03 -6.92
C ARG A 142 -0.93 -2.89 -7.89
N LYS A 143 -0.84 -1.66 -7.37
CA LYS A 143 -0.35 -0.52 -8.12
C LYS A 143 1.16 -0.44 -7.95
N VAL A 144 1.93 -0.45 -9.04
CA VAL A 144 3.38 -0.21 -9.00
C VAL A 144 3.67 1.24 -9.41
N ILE A 145 4.44 1.94 -8.59
CA ILE A 145 4.87 3.33 -8.81
C ILE A 145 6.38 3.36 -8.66
N VAL A 146 7.08 3.84 -9.68
CA VAL A 146 8.55 3.85 -9.74
C VAL A 146 9.02 5.30 -9.85
N GLY A 147 10.00 5.66 -9.04
CA GLY A 147 10.63 6.98 -9.06
C GLY A 147 10.98 7.45 -7.65
N HIS A 148 11.73 8.56 -7.59
CA HIS A 148 12.09 9.17 -6.31
C HIS A 148 10.86 9.74 -5.59
N TRP A 149 10.76 9.53 -4.28
CA TRP A 149 9.59 9.87 -3.45
C TRP A 149 9.28 11.38 -3.40
N GLN A 150 10.25 12.25 -3.71
CA GLN A 150 10.03 13.70 -3.83
C GLN A 150 9.56 14.12 -5.24
N SER A 151 9.54 13.21 -6.22
CA SER A 151 9.08 13.52 -7.57
C SER A 151 7.58 13.84 -7.59
N ALA A 152 7.22 14.94 -8.25
CA ALA A 152 5.83 15.35 -8.42
C ALA A 152 4.98 14.27 -9.14
N ASP A 153 5.54 13.55 -10.11
CA ASP A 153 4.84 12.44 -10.80
C ASP A 153 4.54 11.27 -9.84
N VAL A 154 5.51 10.92 -8.99
CA VAL A 154 5.33 9.85 -8.00
C VAL A 154 4.24 10.22 -7.00
N GLN A 155 4.29 11.45 -6.49
CA GLN A 155 3.30 11.99 -5.56
C GLN A 155 1.91 12.06 -6.19
N GLU A 156 1.79 12.51 -7.45
CA GLU A 156 0.55 12.50 -8.23
C GLU A 156 -0.05 11.10 -8.34
N ARG A 157 0.77 10.12 -8.75
CA ARG A 157 0.32 8.73 -8.91
C ARG A 157 -0.13 8.11 -7.59
N LEU A 158 0.57 8.42 -6.50
CA LEU A 158 0.17 8.02 -5.15
C LEU A 158 -1.14 8.70 -4.72
N ARG A 159 -1.34 9.97 -5.08
CA ARG A 159 -2.58 10.72 -4.80
C ARG A 159 -3.79 10.15 -5.52
N ILE A 160 -3.61 9.77 -6.78
CA ILE A 160 -4.65 9.10 -7.56
C ILE A 160 -4.96 7.74 -6.92
N TRP A 161 -3.92 6.95 -6.62
CA TRP A 161 -4.10 5.65 -5.97
C TRP A 161 -4.82 5.78 -4.62
N SER A 162 -4.48 6.77 -3.79
CA SER A 162 -5.10 6.94 -2.48
C SER A 162 -6.59 7.25 -2.59
N ARG A 163 -7.00 8.08 -3.55
CA ARG A 163 -8.43 8.34 -3.83
C ARG A 163 -9.16 7.08 -4.28
N VAL A 164 -8.54 6.27 -5.14
CA VAL A 164 -9.12 4.99 -5.60
C VAL A 164 -9.23 3.99 -4.44
N ALA A 165 -8.22 3.93 -3.57
CA ALA A 165 -8.26 3.09 -2.37
C ALA A 165 -9.37 3.52 -1.40
N SER A 166 -9.54 4.83 -1.19
CA SER A 166 -10.66 5.37 -0.40
C SER A 166 -12.02 5.05 -1.02
N ALA A 167 -12.17 5.17 -2.34
CA ALA A 167 -13.42 4.82 -3.02
C ALA A 167 -13.74 3.32 -2.93
N TRP A 168 -12.72 2.46 -3.05
CA TRP A 168 -12.89 1.02 -2.83
C TRP A 168 -13.34 0.71 -1.40
N ALA A 169 -12.76 1.41 -0.41
CA ALA A 169 -13.13 1.27 0.99
C ALA A 169 -14.57 1.75 1.27
N ASP A 170 -14.99 2.87 0.67
CA ASP A 170 -16.37 3.39 0.77
C ASP A 170 -17.40 2.37 0.28
N TRP A 171 -17.09 1.62 -0.79
CA TRP A 171 -17.96 0.56 -1.28
C TRP A 171 -18.10 -0.63 -0.32
N GLN A 172 -17.09 -0.90 0.52
CA GLN A 172 -17.13 -2.05 1.43
C GLN A 172 -18.17 -1.81 2.54
N GLY A 173 -19.36 -2.38 2.39
CA GLY A 173 -20.49 -2.20 3.30
C GLY A 173 -21.36 -0.97 3.00
N ALA A 174 -21.18 -0.31 1.85
CA ALA A 174 -22.10 0.75 1.41
C ALA A 174 -23.53 0.21 1.26
N LYS A 175 -24.51 1.06 1.56
CA LYS A 175 -25.93 0.69 1.59
C LYS A 175 -26.73 1.60 0.66
N PHE A 176 -27.37 1.01 -0.35
CA PHE A 176 -28.21 1.72 -1.29
C PHE A 176 -29.67 1.32 -1.10
N VAL A 177 -30.54 2.32 -0.86
CA VAL A 177 -32.00 2.14 -0.80
C VAL A 177 -32.63 2.54 -2.14
N ARG A 178 -33.52 1.69 -2.65
CA ARG A 178 -34.25 1.90 -3.91
C ARG A 178 -35.72 2.20 -3.63
N PHE A 179 -36.17 3.37 -4.06
CA PHE A 179 -37.59 3.74 -4.00
C PHE A 179 -38.33 3.26 -5.25
N GLY A 180 -38.90 2.06 -5.17
CA GLY A 180 -39.52 1.38 -6.30
C GLY A 180 -38.53 0.53 -7.08
N ASP A 181 -39.00 -0.01 -8.19
CA ASP A 181 -38.22 -0.91 -9.03
C ASP A 181 -37.69 -0.21 -10.29
N ASN A 182 -36.88 -0.92 -11.07
CA ASN A 182 -36.44 -0.47 -12.38
C ASN A 182 -37.62 -0.10 -13.28
N MET A 183 -37.41 0.88 -14.17
CA MET A 183 -38.40 1.22 -15.19
C MET A 183 -38.72 -0.02 -16.04
N ARG A 184 -40.02 -0.28 -16.25
CA ARG A 184 -40.48 -1.44 -17.03
C ARG A 184 -39.80 -1.49 -18.40
N TYR A 185 -39.38 -2.69 -18.79
CA TYR A 185 -38.77 -3.01 -20.08
C TYR A 185 -37.38 -2.40 -20.34
N VAL A 186 -36.65 -1.90 -19.31
CA VAL A 186 -35.27 -1.40 -19.44
C VAL A 186 -34.25 -2.48 -19.09
N ALA A 187 -33.28 -2.73 -19.99
CA ALA A 187 -32.25 -3.75 -19.78
C ALA A 187 -31.03 -3.26 -18.98
N VAL A 188 -30.42 -2.13 -19.36
CA VAL A 188 -29.09 -1.71 -18.87
C VAL A 188 -29.04 -1.37 -17.37
N THR A 189 -30.17 -0.99 -16.79
CA THR A 189 -30.27 -0.65 -15.37
C THR A 189 -30.63 -1.86 -14.50
N GLU A 190 -30.99 -2.99 -15.11
CA GLU A 190 -31.19 -4.25 -14.39
C GLU A 190 -29.84 -4.93 -14.14
N GLY A 191 -29.80 -5.95 -13.28
CA GLY A 191 -28.59 -6.67 -12.98
C GLY A 191 -28.67 -7.50 -11.70
N ASP A 192 -27.69 -8.37 -11.54
CA ASP A 192 -27.56 -9.23 -10.37
C ASP A 192 -26.97 -8.47 -9.18
N LYS A 193 -27.83 -8.10 -8.23
CA LYS A 193 -27.45 -7.38 -7.00
C LYS A 193 -26.65 -8.28 -6.04
N VAL A 194 -26.83 -9.60 -6.09
CA VAL A 194 -26.07 -10.56 -5.28
C VAL A 194 -24.63 -10.64 -5.78
N GLU A 195 -24.44 -10.76 -7.09
CA GLU A 195 -23.09 -10.75 -7.68
C GLU A 195 -22.40 -9.40 -7.45
N ALA A 196 -23.14 -8.28 -7.55
CA ALA A 196 -22.60 -6.97 -7.25
C ALA A 196 -22.08 -6.87 -5.80
N GLU A 197 -22.82 -7.38 -4.83
CA GLU A 197 -22.40 -7.42 -3.42
C GLU A 197 -21.16 -8.32 -3.23
N ILE A 198 -21.12 -9.51 -3.85
CA ILE A 198 -19.95 -10.40 -3.79
C ILE A 198 -18.69 -9.75 -4.37
N LYS A 199 -18.82 -8.98 -5.46
CA LYS A 199 -17.67 -8.38 -6.17
C LYS A 199 -17.23 -7.05 -5.61
N PHE A 200 -18.17 -6.22 -5.18
CA PHE A 200 -17.90 -4.82 -4.81
C PHE A 200 -18.15 -4.53 -3.33
N GLY A 201 -18.92 -5.36 -2.63
CA GLY A 201 -19.12 -5.27 -1.18
C GLY A 201 -20.27 -4.37 -0.73
N TYR A 202 -21.03 -3.77 -1.64
CA TYR A 202 -22.18 -2.92 -1.30
C TYR A 202 -23.51 -3.68 -1.41
N GLU A 203 -24.47 -3.33 -0.55
CA GLU A 203 -25.82 -3.88 -0.58
C GLU A 203 -26.79 -2.92 -1.30
N VAL A 204 -27.74 -3.49 -2.05
CA VAL A 204 -28.78 -2.74 -2.76
C VAL A 204 -30.15 -3.33 -2.43
N ASN A 205 -30.95 -2.60 -1.66
CA ASN A 205 -32.23 -3.07 -1.14
C ASN A 205 -33.35 -2.06 -1.44
N THR A 206 -34.60 -2.53 -1.43
CA THR A 206 -35.82 -1.70 -1.54
C THR A 206 -36.41 -1.43 -0.17
#